data_AF-A0A7S2Q9R2-F1
#
_entry.id   AF-A0A7S2Q9R2-F1
#
_cell.length_a   1.000
_cell.length_b   1.000
_cell.length_c   1.000
_cell.angle_alpha   90.00
_cell.angle_beta   90.00
_cell.angle_gamma   90.00
#
_symmetry.space_group_name_H-M   'P 1'
#
loop_
_entity.id
_entity.type
_entity.pdbx_description
1 polymer ?
#
loop_
_entity_poly.entity_id
_entity_poly.type
_entity_poly.pdbx_seq_one_letter_code
_entity_poly.pdbx_strand_id
1 'polypeptide(L)'
;GDPPPFFAGLSWYMCKPPKLGIQWNGLIGWIDHQFLDALIQKSVDSAMTRMILPHRRVKLMTGSEVFKDIIQPKPRGCLLVTVLECDSLVGTEYTLRSLLTGQRTTDPYVRINFGAVSWRTSTIDDDTNPQWVDRNTVLLLVDIPEQQELGLHVFDDGLRQRMKIKLGVEEHH
;
A
#
# COMPACT_ATOMS: atom_id res chain seq x y z
N GLY A 1 -20.52 -19.42 38.74
CA GLY A 1 -20.16 -18.66 37.54
C GLY A 1 -19.06 -17.71 37.94
N ASP A 2 -18.03 -17.57 37.12
CA ASP A 2 -16.88 -16.72 37.46
C ASP A 2 -17.31 -15.25 37.64
N PRO A 3 -16.76 -14.51 38.63
CA PRO A 3 -17.11 -13.12 38.85
C PRO A 3 -16.53 -12.21 37.74
N PRO A 4 -17.16 -11.05 37.45
CA PRO A 4 -16.68 -10.12 36.43
C PRO A 4 -15.30 -9.54 36.76
N PRO A 5 -14.51 -9.13 35.74
CA PRO A 5 -14.87 -9.08 34.31
C PRO A 5 -14.73 -10.44 33.59
N PHE A 6 -15.72 -10.78 32.76
CA PHE A 6 -15.74 -12.01 31.95
C PHE A 6 -14.77 -12.01 30.76
N PHE A 7 -14.17 -10.86 30.44
CA PHE A 7 -13.25 -10.69 29.32
C PHE A 7 -11.99 -9.96 29.80
N ALA A 8 -10.81 -10.45 29.41
CA ALA A 8 -9.53 -9.83 29.76
C ALA A 8 -9.25 -8.54 28.96
N GLY A 9 -9.81 -8.43 27.76
CA GLY A 9 -9.65 -7.27 26.89
C GLY A 9 -10.41 -7.41 25.57
N LEU A 10 -10.44 -6.32 24.81
CA LEU A 10 -11.03 -6.21 23.48
C LEU A 10 -9.94 -5.82 22.48
N SER A 11 -9.87 -6.51 21.35
CA SER A 11 -9.05 -6.12 20.20
C SER A 11 -9.95 -5.88 18.99
N TRP A 12 -9.66 -4.81 18.25
CA TRP A 12 -10.34 -4.52 16.99
C TRP A 12 -9.36 -4.02 15.92
N TYR A 13 -9.69 -4.35 14.68
CA TYR A 13 -8.93 -4.02 13.47
C TYR A 13 -9.89 -4.02 12.28
N MET A 14 -9.44 -3.53 11.13
CA MET A 14 -10.17 -3.53 9.87
C MET A 14 -9.45 -4.38 8.83
N CYS A 15 -10.20 -5.12 8.02
CA CYS A 15 -9.63 -5.94 6.95
C CYS A 15 -9.29 -5.11 5.71
N LYS A 16 -10.04 -4.02 5.48
CA LYS A 16 -9.85 -3.09 4.36
C LYS A 16 -9.91 -1.65 4.87
N PRO A 17 -9.21 -0.70 4.20
CA PRO A 17 -9.36 0.71 4.52
C PRO A 17 -10.83 1.13 4.36
N PRO A 18 -11.45 1.77 5.35
CA PRO A 18 -12.78 2.33 5.16
C PRO A 18 -12.75 3.45 4.11
N LYS A 19 -13.80 3.54 3.30
CA LYS A 19 -13.98 4.66 2.38
C LYS A 19 -14.70 5.78 3.13
N LEU A 20 -14.00 6.88 3.43
CA LEU A 20 -14.61 8.06 4.04
C LEU A 20 -14.97 9.06 2.94
N GLY A 21 -16.25 9.39 2.83
CA GLY A 21 -16.71 10.55 2.07
C GLY A 21 -16.90 11.72 3.02
N ILE A 22 -16.04 12.73 2.95
CA ILE A 22 -16.23 13.96 3.71
C ILE A 22 -17.02 14.94 2.83
N GLN A 23 -18.17 15.37 3.31
CA GLN A 23 -18.96 16.43 2.68
C GLN A 23 -18.81 17.72 3.50
N TRP A 24 -18.10 18.69 2.95
CA TRP A 24 -17.88 19.98 3.60
C TRP A 24 -19.03 20.93 3.29
N ASN A 25 -20.07 20.90 4.11
CA ASN A 25 -21.17 21.87 3.98
C ASN A 25 -20.78 23.17 4.70
N GLY A 26 -20.31 24.17 3.95
CA GLY A 26 -20.33 25.59 4.38
C GLY A 26 -19.06 26.21 4.98
N LEU A 27 -17.96 25.46 5.17
CA LEU A 27 -16.74 26.00 5.80
C LEU A 27 -15.56 26.32 4.84
N ILE A 28 -15.64 25.96 3.55
CA ILE A 28 -14.48 26.06 2.60
C ILE A 28 -14.89 26.66 1.23
N GLY A 29 -16.01 27.37 1.12
CA GLY A 29 -16.55 27.83 -0.18
C GLY A 29 -15.69 28.81 -1.00
N TRP A 30 -14.51 29.25 -0.51
CA TRP A 30 -13.69 30.29 -1.13
C TRP A 30 -12.18 29.99 -1.20
N ILE A 31 -11.70 28.83 -0.72
CA ILE A 31 -10.27 28.46 -0.76
C ILE A 31 -10.07 27.39 -1.84
N ASP A 32 -9.05 27.56 -2.69
CA ASP A 32 -8.70 26.59 -3.74
C ASP A 32 -8.46 25.19 -3.14
N HIS A 33 -9.34 24.27 -3.53
CA HIS A 33 -9.68 23.07 -2.78
C HIS A 33 -8.71 21.89 -3.01
N GLN A 34 -7.90 21.94 -4.07
CA GLN A 34 -7.10 20.77 -4.51
C GLN A 34 -5.96 20.42 -3.57
N PHE A 35 -5.25 21.41 -3.02
CA PHE A 35 -4.13 21.17 -2.10
C PHE A 35 -4.62 20.70 -0.72
N LEU A 36 -5.71 21.30 -0.21
CA LEU A 36 -6.31 20.92 1.06
C LEU A 36 -6.91 19.52 0.99
N ASP A 37 -7.61 19.19 -0.09
CA ASP A 37 -8.10 17.82 -0.33
C ASP A 37 -6.96 16.82 -0.31
N ALA A 38 -5.84 17.10 -0.98
CA ALA A 38 -4.69 16.21 -0.99
C ALA A 38 -4.10 15.99 0.43
N LEU A 39 -4.01 17.04 1.25
CA LEU A 39 -3.52 16.93 2.63
C LEU A 39 -4.50 16.17 3.54
N ILE A 40 -5.80 16.41 3.38
CA ILE A 40 -6.86 15.74 4.14
C ILE A 40 -6.88 14.26 3.75
N GLN A 41 -6.90 13.95 2.46
CA GLN A 41 -6.86 12.57 1.97
C GLN A 41 -5.62 11.84 2.46
N LYS A 42 -4.44 12.47 2.39
CA LYS A 42 -3.20 11.89 2.94
C LYS A 42 -3.30 11.63 4.45
N SER A 43 -3.90 12.55 5.21
CA SER A 43 -4.07 12.39 6.65
C SER A 43 -5.07 11.28 6.99
N VAL A 44 -6.16 11.20 6.22
CA VAL A 44 -7.16 10.13 6.31
C VAL A 44 -6.51 8.79 5.97
N ASP A 45 -5.86 8.64 4.82
CA ASP A 45 -5.17 7.43 4.39
C ASP A 45 -4.16 6.95 5.44
N SER A 46 -3.41 7.88 6.03
CA SER A 46 -2.47 7.58 7.12
C SER A 46 -3.18 7.11 8.39
N ALA A 47 -4.31 7.72 8.76
CA ALA A 47 -5.12 7.25 9.87
C ALA A 47 -5.71 5.86 9.60
N MET A 48 -6.17 5.59 8.38
CA MET A 48 -6.74 4.31 7.97
C MET A 48 -5.73 3.18 7.96
N THR A 49 -4.52 3.44 7.47
CA THR A 49 -3.44 2.45 7.46
C THR A 49 -3.11 1.94 8.87
N ARG A 50 -3.27 2.79 9.89
CA ARG A 50 -3.09 2.42 11.32
C ARG A 50 -4.24 1.59 11.91
N MET A 51 -5.31 1.35 11.16
CA MET A 51 -6.46 0.54 11.59
C MET A 51 -6.52 -0.81 10.87
N ILE A 52 -5.71 -1.01 9.84
CA ILE A 52 -5.65 -2.23 9.03
C ILE A 52 -4.55 -3.14 9.56
N LEU A 53 -4.77 -4.46 9.46
CA LEU A 53 -3.77 -5.46 9.81
C LEU A 53 -2.38 -5.14 9.21
N PRO A 54 -1.29 -5.34 9.96
CA PRO A 54 -1.25 -5.99 11.28
C PRO A 54 -1.63 -5.06 12.45
N HIS A 55 -1.95 -3.79 12.19
CA HIS A 55 -2.31 -2.85 13.24
C HIS A 55 -3.65 -3.21 13.87
N ARG A 56 -3.63 -3.41 15.19
CA ARG A 56 -4.81 -3.67 16.02
C ARG A 56 -4.84 -2.69 17.17
N ARG A 57 -6.04 -2.22 17.53
CA ARG A 57 -6.26 -1.44 18.75
C ARG A 57 -6.74 -2.38 19.83
N VAL A 58 -6.15 -2.26 21.02
CA VAL A 58 -6.45 -3.13 22.15
C VAL A 58 -6.83 -2.27 23.35
N LYS A 59 -7.96 -2.59 23.97
CA LYS A 59 -8.34 -2.06 25.28
C LYS A 59 -8.35 -3.21 26.28
N LEU A 60 -7.53 -3.09 27.32
CA LEU A 60 -7.43 -4.09 28.38
C LEU A 60 -8.40 -3.75 29.50
N MET A 61 -9.01 -4.79 30.05
CA MET A 61 -9.93 -4.70 31.19
C MET A 61 -9.31 -5.32 32.46
N THR A 62 -8.16 -5.97 32.33
CA THR A 62 -7.43 -6.63 33.41
C THR A 62 -5.93 -6.67 33.10
N GLY A 63 -5.08 -6.56 34.12
CA GLY A 63 -3.61 -6.56 34.01
C GLY A 63 -2.95 -7.94 33.96
N SER A 64 -3.66 -8.96 33.47
CA SER A 64 -3.21 -10.37 33.46
C SER A 64 -2.18 -10.65 32.35
N GLU A 65 -1.36 -11.70 32.53
CA GLU A 65 -0.32 -12.17 31.60
C GLU A 65 -0.81 -12.52 30.19
N VAL A 66 -2.13 -12.66 30.00
CA VAL A 66 -2.82 -12.78 28.69
C VAL A 66 -2.57 -11.55 27.78
N PHE A 67 -2.02 -10.47 28.33
CA PHE A 67 -1.60 -9.24 27.66
C PHE A 67 -0.86 -9.44 26.33
N LYS A 68 0.11 -10.37 26.29
CA LYS A 68 1.05 -10.51 25.16
C LYS A 68 0.36 -11.02 23.90
N ASP A 69 -0.49 -12.03 24.05
CA ASP A 69 -1.19 -12.66 22.92
C ASP A 69 -2.25 -11.73 22.31
N ILE A 70 -2.80 -10.81 23.11
CA ILE A 70 -3.82 -9.85 22.64
C ILE A 70 -3.16 -8.69 21.88
N ILE A 71 -2.02 -8.19 22.36
CA ILE A 71 -1.35 -7.01 21.78
C ILE A 71 -0.51 -7.37 20.56
N GLN A 72 0.19 -8.50 20.63
CA GLN A 72 1.08 -8.94 19.58
C GLN A 72 0.86 -10.44 19.33
N PRO A 73 -0.29 -10.79 18.74
CA PRO A 73 -0.55 -12.18 18.39
C PRO A 73 0.54 -12.65 17.44
N LYS A 74 0.99 -13.89 17.65
CA LYS A 74 1.95 -14.52 16.76
C LYS A 74 1.33 -14.60 15.35
N PRO A 75 2.05 -14.19 14.29
CA PRO A 75 1.59 -14.39 12.93
C PRO A 75 1.27 -15.86 12.70
N ARG A 76 0.14 -16.11 12.05
CA ARG A 76 -0.32 -17.46 11.72
C ARG A 76 0.52 -18.09 10.62
N GLY A 77 1.19 -17.28 9.81
CA GLY A 77 2.16 -17.71 8.81
C GLY A 77 2.89 -16.53 8.17
N CYS A 78 3.65 -16.84 7.12
CA CYS A 78 4.28 -15.85 6.26
C CYS A 78 4.06 -16.20 4.79
N LEU A 79 4.00 -15.16 3.96
CA LEU A 79 3.89 -15.25 2.51
C LEU A 79 5.11 -14.56 1.90
N LEU A 80 5.95 -15.31 1.21
CA LEU A 80 7.07 -14.78 0.45
C LEU A 80 6.62 -14.59 -1.00
N VAL A 81 6.58 -13.35 -1.47
CA VAL A 81 6.16 -13.03 -2.84
C VAL A 81 7.38 -12.55 -3.62
N THR A 82 7.68 -13.23 -4.72
CA THR A 82 8.75 -12.86 -5.67
C THR A 82 8.11 -12.45 -6.99
N VAL A 83 8.39 -11.23 -7.45
CA VAL A 83 7.99 -10.76 -8.77
C VAL A 83 9.10 -11.11 -9.76
N LEU A 84 8.76 -11.83 -10.82
CA LEU A 84 9.72 -12.33 -11.81
C LEU A 84 9.67 -11.52 -13.09
N GLU A 85 8.56 -11.56 -13.81
CA GLU A 85 8.42 -10.88 -15.10
C GLU A 85 6.96 -10.54 -15.41
N CYS A 86 6.76 -9.68 -16.41
CA CYS A 86 5.50 -9.50 -17.11
C CYS A 86 5.76 -9.58 -18.61
N ASP A 87 4.74 -9.98 -19.36
CA ASP A 87 4.80 -10.13 -20.81
C ASP A 87 3.72 -9.26 -21.44
N SER A 88 4.03 -8.67 -22.60
CA SER A 88 3.08 -8.02 -23.50
C SER A 88 2.28 -6.88 -22.86
N LEU A 89 2.95 -6.06 -22.05
CA LEU A 89 2.35 -4.84 -21.51
C LEU A 89 2.03 -3.83 -22.61
N VAL A 90 0.93 -3.09 -22.43
CA VAL A 90 0.52 -2.05 -23.37
C VAL A 90 1.43 -0.84 -23.22
N GLY A 91 2.21 -0.54 -24.26
CA GLY A 91 3.01 0.68 -24.32
C GLY A 91 2.15 1.93 -24.41
N THR A 92 2.32 2.83 -23.45
CA THR A 92 1.62 4.12 -23.30
C THR A 92 2.50 5.30 -23.73
N GLU A 93 3.81 5.11 -23.85
CA GLU A 93 4.78 6.17 -24.01
C GLU A 93 5.32 6.30 -25.45
N TYR A 94 5.80 7.51 -25.76
CA TYR A 94 6.52 7.85 -26.99
C TYR A 94 7.96 8.24 -26.62
N THR A 95 8.88 7.28 -26.71
CA THR A 95 10.31 7.51 -26.45
C THR A 95 11.13 7.47 -27.74
N LEU A 96 12.43 7.81 -27.65
CA LEU A 96 13.34 7.74 -28.81
C LEU A 96 13.38 6.32 -29.38
N ARG A 97 13.35 5.31 -28.50
CA ARG A 97 13.22 3.90 -28.89
C ARG A 97 11.93 3.68 -29.69
N SER A 98 10.79 4.20 -29.24
CA SER A 98 9.53 4.11 -29.98
C SER A 98 9.58 4.78 -31.36
N LEU A 99 10.34 5.86 -31.52
CA LEU A 99 10.52 6.50 -32.82
C LEU A 99 11.33 5.62 -33.79
N LEU A 100 12.30 4.86 -33.27
CA LEU A 100 13.16 3.98 -34.06
C LEU A 100 12.49 2.63 -34.38
N THR A 101 11.81 2.03 -33.40
CA THR A 101 11.21 0.70 -33.53
C THR A 101 9.75 0.73 -33.98
N GLY A 102 9.09 1.90 -33.89
CA GLY A 102 7.65 2.04 -34.08
C GLY A 102 6.80 1.48 -32.92
N GLN A 103 7.42 0.88 -31.90
CA GLN A 103 6.74 0.25 -30.78
C GLN A 103 6.67 1.20 -29.58
N ARG A 104 5.46 1.38 -29.04
CA ARG A 104 5.30 2.12 -27.78
C ARG A 104 5.88 1.33 -26.61
N THR A 105 6.43 2.06 -25.66
CA THR A 105 7.04 1.53 -24.45
C THR A 105 6.26 1.97 -23.22
N THR A 106 6.63 1.45 -22.05
CA THR A 106 6.11 1.84 -20.74
C THR A 106 7.22 1.61 -19.73
N ASP A 107 7.13 2.26 -18.57
CA ASP A 107 8.07 2.11 -17.47
C ASP A 107 7.42 1.31 -16.32
N PRO A 108 7.29 -0.03 -16.45
CA PRO A 108 6.50 -0.83 -15.54
C PRO A 108 7.14 -1.01 -14.17
N TYR A 109 6.30 -1.02 -13.14
CA TYR A 109 6.60 -1.57 -11.81
C TYR A 109 5.40 -2.31 -11.24
N VAL A 110 5.65 -3.29 -10.38
CA VAL A 110 4.60 -4.02 -9.66
C VAL A 110 4.47 -3.46 -8.26
N ARG A 111 3.24 -3.18 -7.85
CA ARG A 111 2.89 -2.82 -6.48
C ARG A 111 2.14 -3.98 -5.82
N ILE A 112 2.60 -4.35 -4.64
CA ILE A 112 2.00 -5.36 -3.78
C ILE A 112 1.43 -4.67 -2.54
N ASN A 113 0.15 -4.89 -2.28
CA ASN A 113 -0.54 -4.44 -1.07
C ASN A 113 -1.04 -5.65 -0.27
N PHE A 114 -0.75 -5.68 1.03
CA PHE A 114 -1.21 -6.75 1.93
C PHE A 114 -1.48 -6.16 3.32
N GLY A 115 -2.76 -5.97 3.64
CA GLY A 115 -3.16 -5.20 4.82
C GLY A 115 -2.62 -3.76 4.74
N ALA A 116 -1.83 -3.37 5.74
CA ALA A 116 -1.17 -2.06 5.84
C ALA A 116 0.21 -2.03 5.16
N VAL A 117 0.73 -3.17 4.68
CA VAL A 117 2.01 -3.22 3.98
C VAL A 117 1.79 -2.88 2.50
N SER A 118 2.53 -1.89 2.00
CA SER A 118 2.62 -1.55 0.58
C SER A 118 4.09 -1.65 0.17
N TRP A 119 4.39 -2.53 -0.77
CA TRP A 119 5.72 -2.72 -1.35
C TRP A 119 5.65 -2.55 -2.86
N ARG A 120 6.74 -2.12 -3.50
CA ARG A 120 6.83 -2.09 -4.97
C ARG A 120 8.20 -2.54 -5.45
N THR A 121 8.25 -3.09 -6.66
CA THR A 121 9.50 -3.38 -7.38
C THR A 121 10.21 -2.10 -7.80
N SER A 122 11.44 -2.25 -8.31
CA SER A 122 12.04 -1.22 -9.17
C SER A 122 11.20 -1.02 -10.43
N THR A 123 11.32 0.18 -10.99
CA THR A 123 10.82 0.47 -12.34
C THR A 123 11.83 -0.07 -13.35
N ILE A 124 11.33 -0.67 -14.43
CA ILE A 124 12.15 -1.04 -15.60
C ILE A 124 11.79 -0.06 -16.69
N ASP A 125 12.78 0.59 -17.29
CA ASP A 125 12.54 1.68 -18.24
C ASP A 125 12.32 1.13 -19.65
N ASP A 126 11.37 1.73 -20.37
CA ASP A 126 11.16 1.54 -21.80
C ASP A 126 10.90 0.07 -22.24
N ASP A 127 10.26 -0.75 -21.40
CA ASP A 127 10.06 -2.18 -21.67
C ASP A 127 8.62 -2.65 -21.49
N THR A 128 8.14 -3.43 -22.47
CA THR A 128 6.81 -4.07 -22.43
C THR A 128 6.86 -5.52 -21.92
N ASN A 129 8.07 -6.07 -21.76
CA ASN A 129 8.33 -7.42 -21.26
C ASN A 129 9.34 -7.38 -20.09
N PRO A 130 9.03 -6.64 -19.01
CA PRO A 130 9.97 -6.40 -17.93
C PRO A 130 10.36 -7.69 -17.18
N GLN A 131 11.65 -7.84 -16.86
CA GLN A 131 12.18 -8.90 -15.98
C GLN A 131 12.86 -8.32 -14.74
N TRP A 132 12.37 -8.71 -13.58
CA TRP A 132 12.76 -8.25 -12.25
C TRP A 132 13.75 -9.21 -11.59
N VAL A 133 14.99 -9.21 -12.09
CA VAL A 133 16.00 -10.24 -11.77
C VAL A 133 16.53 -10.19 -10.33
N ASP A 134 16.69 -8.98 -9.74
CA ASP A 134 17.36 -8.82 -8.44
C ASP A 134 16.49 -8.08 -7.39
N ARG A 135 16.41 -8.66 -6.18
CA ARG A 135 15.76 -8.07 -4.97
C ARG A 135 14.25 -7.78 -5.08
N ASN A 136 13.54 -8.48 -5.96
CA ASN A 136 12.09 -8.30 -6.14
C ASN A 136 11.25 -9.26 -5.30
N THR A 137 11.69 -9.49 -4.06
CA THR A 137 11.02 -10.38 -3.11
C THR A 137 10.63 -9.63 -1.84
N VAL A 138 9.40 -9.85 -1.37
CA VAL A 138 8.89 -9.29 -0.12
C VAL A 138 8.31 -10.39 0.77
N LEU A 139 8.65 -10.35 2.06
CA LEU A 139 8.07 -11.22 3.09
C LEU A 139 6.89 -10.50 3.74
N LEU A 140 5.72 -11.11 3.69
CA LEU A 140 4.48 -10.60 4.25
C LEU A 140 4.05 -11.48 5.43
N LEU A 141 3.72 -10.87 6.57
CA LEU A 141 3.25 -11.60 7.75
C LEU A 141 1.73 -11.79 7.67
N VAL A 142 1.29 -13.03 7.76
CA VAL A 142 -0.14 -13.40 7.71
C VAL A 142 -0.64 -13.60 9.14
N ASP A 143 -1.48 -12.68 9.60
CA ASP A 143 -2.15 -12.74 10.90
C ASP A 143 -3.47 -13.52 10.77
N ILE A 144 -4.30 -13.16 9.78
CA ILE A 144 -5.66 -13.69 9.60
C ILE A 144 -5.87 -14.03 8.12
N PRO A 145 -5.55 -15.27 7.71
CA PRO A 145 -5.57 -15.71 6.32
C PRO A 145 -6.91 -15.49 5.61
N GLU A 146 -8.02 -15.65 6.33
CA GLU A 146 -9.37 -15.55 5.76
C GLU A 146 -9.79 -14.11 5.45
N GLN A 147 -9.04 -13.11 5.94
CA GLN A 147 -9.41 -11.68 5.88
C GLN A 147 -8.36 -10.81 5.20
N GLN A 148 -7.10 -11.24 5.15
CA GLN A 148 -6.04 -10.49 4.48
C GLN A 148 -5.98 -10.87 3.00
N GLU A 149 -6.23 -9.89 2.14
CA GLU A 149 -6.16 -10.04 0.69
C GLU A 149 -4.81 -9.53 0.16
N LEU A 150 -4.22 -10.28 -0.76
CA LEU A 150 -3.05 -9.87 -1.53
C LEU A 150 -3.52 -9.12 -2.78
N GLY A 151 -3.23 -7.82 -2.86
CA GLY A 151 -3.41 -7.03 -4.07
C GLY A 151 -2.10 -6.92 -4.85
N LEU A 152 -2.12 -7.29 -6.13
CA LEU A 152 -0.99 -7.14 -7.05
C LEU A 152 -1.45 -6.30 -8.24
N HIS A 153 -0.72 -5.22 -8.52
CA HIS A 153 -1.05 -4.28 -9.60
C HIS A 153 0.21 -3.87 -10.35
N VAL A 154 0.12 -3.84 -11.68
CA VAL A 154 1.17 -3.29 -12.55
C VAL A 154 0.83 -1.84 -12.86
N PHE A 155 1.82 -0.96 -12.78
CA PHE A 155 1.69 0.46 -13.02
C PHE A 155 2.83 0.96 -13.92
N ASP A 156 2.61 2.11 -14.55
CA ASP A 156 3.55 2.83 -15.40
C ASP A 156 4.12 4.05 -14.62
N ASP A 157 5.44 4.14 -14.45
CA ASP A 157 6.10 5.24 -13.69
C ASP A 157 6.53 6.41 -14.59
N GLY A 158 6.38 6.32 -15.91
CA GLY A 158 7.03 7.25 -16.83
C GLY A 158 6.56 8.71 -16.70
N LEU A 159 5.28 8.94 -16.37
CA LEU A 159 4.79 10.28 -15.99
C LEU A 159 5.55 10.86 -14.79
N ARG A 160 5.78 10.06 -13.75
CA ARG A 160 6.48 10.50 -12.53
C ARG A 160 7.95 10.75 -12.81
N GLN A 161 8.61 9.90 -13.60
CA GLN A 161 10.00 10.13 -13.99
C GLN A 161 10.17 11.47 -14.74
N ARG A 162 9.27 11.76 -15.70
CA ARG A 162 9.29 13.03 -16.45
C ARG A 162 9.02 14.25 -15.59
N MET A 163 8.14 14.13 -14.59
CA MET A 163 7.93 15.21 -13.61
C MET A 163 9.18 15.45 -12.76
N LYS A 164 9.88 14.40 -12.32
CA LYS A 164 11.14 14.54 -11.58
C LYS A 164 12.21 15.28 -12.37
N ILE A 165 12.38 14.94 -13.65
CA ILE A 165 13.32 15.63 -14.55
C ILE A 165 12.97 17.12 -14.68
N LYS A 166 11.68 17.44 -14.86
CA LYS A 166 11.22 18.85 -14.95
C LYS A 166 11.41 19.63 -13.65
N LEU A 167 11.29 18.97 -12.50
CA LEU A 167 11.39 19.60 -11.18
C LEU A 167 12.81 19.58 -10.60
N GLY A 168 13.78 18.94 -11.26
CA GLY A 168 15.16 18.85 -10.79
C GLY A 168 15.33 18.09 -9.48
N VAL A 169 14.42 17.16 -9.16
CA VAL A 169 14.46 16.40 -7.90
C VAL A 169 15.20 15.08 -8.15
N GLU A 170 16.50 15.04 -7.82
CA GLU A 170 17.25 13.79 -7.69
C GLU A 170 16.96 13.12 -6.33
N GLU A 171 16.69 11.81 -6.33
CA GLU A 171 16.60 11.04 -5.09
C GLU A 171 18.01 10.61 -4.68
N HIS A 172 18.50 11.16 -3.56
CA HIS A 172 19.60 10.53 -2.83
C HIS A 172 19.07 9.25 -2.20
N HIS A 173 19.58 8.11 -2.66
CA HIS A 173 19.35 6.78 -2.08
C HIS A 173 19.99 6.62 -0.70
#